data_AF-A0A6V7L841-F1
#
_entry.id   AF-A0A6V7L841-F1
#
_cell.length_a   1.000
_cell.length_b   1.000
_cell.length_c   1.000
_cell.angle_alpha   90.00
_cell.angle_beta   90.00
_cell.angle_gamma   90.00
#
_symmetry.space_group_name_H-M   'P 1'
#
loop_
_entity.id
_entity.type
_entity.pdbx_description
1 polymer ?
#
loop_
_entity_poly.entity_id
_entity_poly.type
_entity_poly.pdbx_seq_one_letter_code
_entity_poly.pdbx_strand_id
1 'polypeptide(L)'
;YYYQGCASWKWYFPYHYAPFASDFINIGGLSTEFEKDTIPFRPLEQLMGVFPAASSRHVPLPWAKLMSDPKSPIIDFYPEDFKIDLNGKKFAWQGVALLPFVDENRLFKALEPYYNELTEAEKKRNIRGDDRLYVGPGNSGYNFIKALYVNKIDFEVETEISIDGMRGTVLLADDCVGEGATLPSPINGAPVRYNKVY
;
A
#
# COMPACT_ATOMS: atom_id res chain seq x y z
N TYR A 1 12.54 -5.29 -10.09
CA TYR A 1 11.52 -5.85 -9.16
C TYR A 1 12.06 -7.04 -8.39
N TYR A 2 12.37 -8.17 -9.05
CA TYR A 2 12.74 -9.42 -8.36
C TYR A 2 14.11 -9.42 -7.66
N TYR A 3 15.18 -9.00 -8.33
CA TYR A 3 16.55 -9.17 -7.81
C TYR A 3 17.05 -8.03 -6.93
N GLN A 4 16.56 -6.80 -7.16
CA GLN A 4 17.06 -5.57 -6.51
C GLN A 4 15.92 -4.70 -5.97
N GLY A 5 14.71 -5.24 -5.82
CA GLY A 5 13.53 -4.48 -5.43
C GLY A 5 12.89 -3.69 -6.58
N CYS A 6 11.91 -2.86 -6.22
CA CYS A 6 11.18 -2.01 -7.17
C CYS A 6 12.09 -0.91 -7.73
N ALA A 7 12.22 -0.85 -9.07
CA ALA A 7 13.09 0.13 -9.72
C ALA A 7 12.41 1.49 -9.92
N SER A 8 11.09 1.49 -10.11
CA SER A 8 10.27 2.70 -10.14
C SER A 8 8.83 2.35 -9.76
N TRP A 9 8.25 3.12 -8.84
CA TRP A 9 6.85 3.02 -8.44
C TRP A 9 5.88 3.70 -9.43
N LYS A 10 6.40 4.51 -10.35
CA LYS A 10 5.63 5.23 -11.36
C LYS A 10 5.63 4.56 -12.73
N TRP A 11 6.65 3.77 -13.03
CA TRP A 11 6.77 3.13 -14.34
C TRP A 11 5.63 2.15 -14.58
N TYR A 12 5.02 2.24 -15.76
CA TYR A 12 4.04 1.29 -16.26
C TYR A 12 4.22 1.11 -17.77
N PHE A 13 3.65 0.03 -18.32
CA PHE A 13 3.63 -0.22 -19.76
C PHE A 13 2.36 0.39 -20.38
N PRO A 14 2.44 1.47 -21.18
CA PRO A 14 1.28 2.28 -21.58
C PRO A 14 0.53 1.72 -22.79
N TYR A 15 0.43 0.39 -22.90
CA TYR A 15 -0.29 -0.30 -23.97
C TYR A 15 -1.06 -1.48 -23.41
N HIS A 16 -2.26 -1.71 -23.92
CA HIS A 16 -3.09 -2.87 -23.54
C HIS A 16 -2.59 -4.21 -24.12
N TYR A 17 -1.73 -4.15 -25.14
CA TYR A 17 -1.25 -5.34 -25.87
C TYR A 17 0.27 -5.37 -25.94
N ALA A 18 0.82 -6.59 -25.88
CA ALA A 18 2.23 -6.82 -26.13
C ALA A 18 2.53 -6.74 -27.64
N PRO A 19 3.74 -6.27 -28.04
CA PRO A 19 4.21 -6.36 -29.41
C PRO A 19 4.53 -7.81 -29.80
N PHE A 20 4.72 -8.07 -31.09
CA PHE A 20 5.17 -9.38 -31.56
C PHE A 20 6.67 -9.57 -31.29
N ALA A 21 7.10 -10.83 -31.16
CA ALA A 21 8.52 -11.16 -31.00
C ALA A 21 9.39 -10.63 -32.18
N SER A 22 8.84 -10.60 -33.39
CA SER A 22 9.50 -10.04 -34.58
C SER A 22 9.78 -8.54 -34.48
N ASP A 23 9.05 -7.82 -33.63
CA ASP A 23 9.23 -6.38 -33.43
C ASP A 23 10.41 -6.07 -32.49
N PHE A 24 10.92 -7.07 -31.76
CA PHE A 24 12.07 -6.94 -30.85
C PHE A 24 13.41 -6.98 -31.61
N ILE A 25 13.50 -6.26 -32.72
CA ILE A 25 14.76 -6.01 -33.43
C ILE A 25 15.41 -4.73 -32.91
N ASN A 26 16.74 -4.72 -32.81
CA ASN A 26 17.53 -3.55 -32.39
C ASN A 26 17.16 -2.96 -31.01
N ILE A 27 16.61 -3.76 -30.09
CA ILE A 27 16.21 -3.30 -28.75
C ILE A 27 17.37 -2.98 -27.80
N GLY A 28 18.61 -3.39 -28.15
CA GLY A 28 19.79 -3.20 -27.30
C GLY A 28 20.16 -1.72 -27.06
N GLY A 29 19.64 -0.80 -27.88
CA GLY A 29 19.81 0.66 -27.69
C GLY A 29 18.67 1.33 -26.92
N LEU A 30 17.63 0.59 -26.49
CA LEU A 30 16.54 1.17 -25.71
C LEU A 30 17.04 1.52 -24.31
N SER A 31 16.60 2.66 -23.80
CA SER A 31 16.89 3.05 -22.42
C SER A 31 16.24 2.06 -21.45
N THR A 32 17.03 1.58 -20.50
CA THR A 32 16.57 0.82 -19.34
C THR A 32 16.64 1.65 -18.06
N GLU A 33 16.70 2.97 -18.20
CA GLU A 33 16.73 3.90 -17.09
C GLU A 33 15.32 4.09 -16.54
N PHE A 34 15.19 3.93 -15.23
CA PHE A 34 13.97 4.21 -14.49
C PHE A 34 14.13 5.53 -13.74
N GLU A 35 13.02 6.28 -13.60
CA GLU A 35 12.98 7.45 -12.72
C GLU A 35 13.41 7.03 -11.31
N LYS A 36 14.44 7.69 -10.80
CA LYS A 36 14.98 7.44 -9.46
C LYS A 36 14.14 8.14 -8.40
N ASP A 37 14.27 7.68 -7.17
CA ASP A 37 13.64 8.31 -6.00
C ASP A 37 12.11 8.41 -6.06
N THR A 38 11.48 7.58 -6.91
CA THR A 38 10.02 7.43 -6.92
C THR A 38 9.53 6.79 -5.64
N ILE A 39 8.34 7.21 -5.20
CA ILE A 39 7.71 6.73 -3.98
C ILE A 39 6.37 6.06 -4.30
N PRO A 40 5.93 5.09 -3.48
CA PRO A 40 4.59 4.54 -3.62
C PRO A 40 3.52 5.62 -3.41
N PHE A 41 2.38 5.45 -4.07
CA PHE A 41 1.18 6.26 -3.80
C PHE A 41 0.77 6.06 -2.35
N ARG A 42 0.16 7.10 -1.74
CA ARG A 42 -0.48 6.90 -0.45
C ARG A 42 -1.67 5.94 -0.60
N PRO A 43 -2.04 5.17 0.44
CA PRO A 43 -3.08 4.16 0.34
C PRO A 43 -4.39 4.66 -0.29
N LEU A 44 -4.86 5.84 0.08
CA LEU A 44 -6.12 6.39 -0.46
C LEU A 44 -5.98 6.89 -1.89
N GLU A 45 -4.82 7.44 -2.27
CA GLU A 45 -4.55 7.86 -3.65
C GLU A 45 -4.55 6.65 -4.58
N GLN A 46 -3.93 5.55 -4.14
CA GLN A 46 -3.97 4.29 -4.86
C GLN A 46 -5.41 3.79 -5.02
N LEU A 47 -6.26 3.87 -3.98
CA LEU A 47 -7.68 3.50 -4.09
C LEU A 47 -8.39 4.31 -5.17
N MET A 48 -8.12 5.61 -5.28
CA MET A 48 -8.67 6.44 -6.36
C MET A 48 -8.14 6.01 -7.74
N GLY A 49 -6.90 5.54 -7.82
CA GLY A 49 -6.32 5.03 -9.07
C GLY A 49 -6.79 3.63 -9.49
N VAL A 50 -7.43 2.84 -8.62
CA VAL A 50 -7.79 1.43 -8.92
C VAL A 50 -9.26 1.08 -8.75
N PHE A 51 -10.03 1.82 -7.93
CA PHE A 51 -11.43 1.49 -7.70
C PHE A 51 -12.36 2.06 -8.76
N PRO A 52 -13.40 1.30 -9.19
CA PRO A 52 -14.51 1.86 -9.94
C PRO A 52 -15.39 2.73 -9.02
N ALA A 53 -16.18 3.63 -9.61
CA ALA A 53 -17.11 4.49 -8.88
C ALA A 53 -18.09 3.72 -7.97
N ALA A 54 -18.47 2.49 -8.35
CA ALA A 54 -19.33 1.60 -7.57
C ALA A 54 -18.74 1.22 -6.19
N SER A 55 -17.43 1.33 -6.02
CA SER A 55 -16.69 1.05 -4.77
C SER A 55 -16.32 2.32 -3.98
N SER A 56 -16.90 3.47 -4.33
CA SER A 56 -16.60 4.78 -3.73
C SER A 56 -16.83 4.86 -2.21
N ARG A 57 -17.62 3.93 -1.63
CA ARG A 57 -17.81 3.82 -0.17
C ARG A 57 -16.53 3.59 0.64
N HIS A 58 -15.44 3.17 0.00
CA HIS A 58 -14.18 2.80 0.64
C HIS A 58 -13.14 3.94 0.65
N VAL A 59 -13.42 5.02 -0.08
CA VAL A 59 -12.60 6.25 -0.10
C VAL A 59 -13.30 7.34 0.72
N PRO A 60 -12.59 8.41 1.11
CA PRO A 60 -13.19 9.53 1.83
C PRO A 60 -14.36 10.14 1.07
N LEU A 61 -15.39 10.58 1.79
CA LEU A 61 -16.61 11.12 1.19
C LEU A 61 -16.35 12.29 0.20
N PRO A 62 -15.43 13.24 0.46
CA PRO A 62 -15.11 14.29 -0.52
C PRO A 62 -14.52 13.72 -1.82
N TRP A 63 -13.68 12.68 -1.72
CA TRP A 63 -13.03 12.05 -2.87
C TRP A 63 -14.00 11.15 -3.63
N ALA A 64 -14.92 10.46 -2.94
CA ALA A 64 -15.97 9.66 -3.55
C ALA A 64 -16.80 10.46 -4.58
N LYS A 65 -17.05 11.74 -4.31
CA LYS A 65 -17.76 12.65 -5.23
C LYS A 65 -17.01 12.83 -6.55
N LEU A 66 -15.68 12.83 -6.54
CA LEU A 66 -14.87 12.97 -7.76
C LEU A 66 -15.02 11.77 -8.72
N MET A 67 -15.47 10.62 -8.21
CA MET A 67 -15.68 9.41 -9.01
C MET A 67 -17.02 9.39 -9.75
N SER A 68 -17.97 10.26 -9.37
CA SER A 68 -19.35 10.23 -9.89
C SER A 68 -19.87 11.58 -10.39
N ASP A 69 -19.28 12.70 -9.97
CA ASP A 69 -19.68 14.02 -10.44
C ASP A 69 -19.28 14.21 -11.92
N PRO A 70 -20.23 14.43 -12.85
CA PRO A 70 -19.91 14.70 -14.26
C PRO A 70 -19.02 15.92 -14.49
N LYS A 71 -18.91 16.82 -13.51
CA LYS A 71 -18.04 18.00 -13.55
C LYS A 71 -16.65 17.75 -12.94
N SER A 72 -16.41 16.57 -12.39
CA SER A 72 -15.10 16.20 -11.83
C SER A 72 -14.02 16.25 -12.91
N PRO A 73 -12.84 16.84 -12.62
CA PRO A 73 -11.75 16.94 -13.59
C PRO A 73 -11.07 15.60 -13.91
N ILE A 74 -11.47 14.51 -13.23
CA ILE A 74 -10.96 13.15 -13.39
C ILE A 74 -12.10 12.13 -13.60
N ILE A 75 -13.30 12.59 -13.98
CA ILE A 75 -14.46 11.70 -14.18
C ILE A 75 -14.22 10.64 -15.27
N ASP A 76 -13.38 10.96 -16.25
CA ASP A 76 -12.98 10.09 -17.34
C ASP A 76 -12.20 8.84 -16.88
N PHE A 77 -11.69 8.81 -15.64
CA PHE A 77 -11.05 7.64 -15.07
C PHE A 77 -12.04 6.55 -14.62
N TYR A 78 -13.32 6.89 -14.48
CA TYR A 78 -14.33 6.03 -13.87
C TYR A 78 -15.51 5.75 -14.82
N PRO A 79 -15.28 5.12 -16.00
CA PRO A 79 -16.37 4.72 -16.87
C PRO A 79 -17.26 3.69 -16.17
N GLU A 80 -18.59 3.85 -16.26
CA GLU A 80 -19.54 2.88 -15.73
C GLU A 80 -19.53 1.55 -16.50
N ASP A 81 -19.24 1.61 -17.80
CA ASP A 81 -19.12 0.45 -18.69
C ASP A 81 -17.88 0.59 -19.58
N PHE A 82 -17.24 -0.54 -19.88
CA PHE A 82 -16.04 -0.60 -20.70
C PHE A 82 -15.99 -1.90 -21.50
N LYS A 83 -15.30 -1.86 -22.64
CA LYS A 83 -15.22 -3.03 -23.52
C LYS A 83 -14.21 -4.04 -22.99
N ILE A 84 -14.54 -5.32 -23.11
CA ILE A 84 -13.61 -6.43 -22.93
C ILE A 84 -13.31 -7.01 -24.31
N ASP A 85 -12.07 -6.93 -24.75
CA ASP A 85 -11.61 -7.61 -25.95
C ASP A 85 -11.18 -9.04 -25.61
N LEU A 86 -11.88 -10.05 -26.15
CA LEU A 86 -11.53 -11.45 -25.92
C LEU A 86 -10.16 -11.81 -26.52
N ASN A 87 -9.68 -11.11 -27.54
CA ASN A 87 -8.39 -11.35 -28.20
C ASN A 87 -8.12 -12.85 -28.46
N GLY A 88 -9.09 -13.52 -29.07
CA GLY A 88 -9.05 -14.96 -29.39
C GLY A 88 -9.26 -15.91 -28.21
N LYS A 89 -9.57 -15.40 -27.00
CA LYS A 89 -9.88 -16.22 -25.82
C LYS A 89 -11.37 -16.56 -25.72
N LYS A 90 -11.67 -17.58 -24.91
CA LYS A 90 -13.01 -18.15 -24.79
C LYS A 90 -13.88 -17.43 -23.75
N PHE A 91 -13.29 -16.97 -22.67
CA PHE A 91 -14.02 -16.40 -21.53
C PHE A 91 -13.60 -14.96 -21.26
N ALA A 92 -14.55 -14.12 -20.82
CA ALA A 92 -14.32 -12.68 -20.60
C ALA A 92 -13.18 -12.39 -19.60
N TRP A 93 -12.99 -13.21 -18.57
CA TRP A 93 -11.90 -13.05 -17.59
C TRP A 93 -10.50 -13.31 -18.18
N GLN A 94 -10.42 -13.88 -19.38
CA GLN A 94 -9.18 -14.04 -20.14
C GLN A 94 -8.94 -12.88 -21.13
N GLY A 95 -9.96 -12.04 -21.34
CA GLY A 95 -9.90 -10.90 -22.25
C GLY A 95 -9.21 -9.70 -21.63
N VAL A 96 -9.03 -8.67 -22.44
CA VAL A 96 -8.38 -7.41 -22.07
C VAL A 96 -9.45 -6.37 -21.78
N ALA A 97 -9.45 -5.83 -20.56
CA ALA A 97 -10.30 -4.70 -20.18
C ALA A 97 -9.74 -3.41 -20.80
N LEU A 98 -10.50 -2.80 -21.71
CA LEU A 98 -10.11 -1.57 -22.40
C LEU A 98 -10.48 -0.34 -21.56
N LEU A 99 -9.79 -0.18 -20.44
CA LEU A 99 -9.89 0.98 -19.56
C LEU A 99 -8.89 2.07 -19.97
N PRO A 100 -9.23 3.36 -19.79
CA PRO A 100 -8.26 4.44 -19.92
C PRO A 100 -7.17 4.30 -18.85
N PHE A 101 -5.93 4.69 -19.18
CA PHE A 101 -4.86 4.78 -18.20
C PHE A 101 -5.04 6.04 -17.34
N VAL A 102 -4.80 5.91 -16.04
CA VAL A 102 -4.87 7.03 -15.09
C VAL A 102 -3.65 7.93 -15.27
N ASP A 103 -3.89 9.24 -15.39
CA ASP A 103 -2.84 10.26 -15.33
C ASP A 103 -2.59 10.63 -13.86
N GLU A 104 -1.41 10.27 -13.34
CA GLU A 104 -1.04 10.50 -11.93
C GLU A 104 -1.10 11.98 -11.53
N ASN A 105 -0.69 12.88 -12.42
CA ASN A 105 -0.61 14.30 -12.10
C ASN A 105 -2.01 14.91 -12.02
N ARG A 106 -2.91 14.51 -12.93
CA ARG A 106 -4.33 14.90 -12.87
C ARG A 106 -5.01 14.34 -11.64
N LEU A 107 -4.71 13.09 -11.27
CA LEU A 107 -5.24 12.47 -10.06
C LEU A 107 -4.84 13.28 -8.82
N PHE A 108 -3.55 13.49 -8.57
CA PHE A 108 -3.08 14.21 -7.39
C PHE A 108 -3.62 15.64 -7.32
N LYS A 109 -3.62 16.36 -8.45
CA LYS A 109 -4.16 17.71 -8.52
C LYS A 109 -5.65 17.79 -8.18
N ALA A 110 -6.43 16.77 -8.54
CA ALA A 110 -7.85 16.71 -8.20
C ALA A 110 -8.09 16.41 -6.70
N LEU A 111 -7.19 15.67 -6.06
CA LEU A 111 -7.27 15.32 -4.63
C LEU A 111 -6.76 16.44 -3.71
N GLU A 112 -5.80 17.24 -4.18
CA GLU A 112 -5.11 18.29 -3.42
C GLU A 112 -6.04 19.19 -2.56
N PRO A 113 -7.16 19.71 -3.07
CA PRO A 113 -8.03 20.59 -2.28
C PRO A 113 -8.68 19.92 -1.08
N TYR A 114 -8.79 18.58 -1.10
CA TYR A 114 -9.61 17.81 -0.17
C TYR A 114 -8.79 17.11 0.93
N TYR A 115 -7.46 17.18 0.92
CA TYR A 115 -6.65 16.53 1.98
C TYR A 115 -6.97 17.05 3.38
N ASN A 116 -7.36 18.32 3.50
CA ASN A 116 -7.74 18.93 4.78
C ASN A 116 -9.13 18.50 5.26
N GLU A 117 -9.94 17.90 4.39
CA GLU A 117 -11.27 17.38 4.73
C GLU A 117 -11.24 15.93 5.25
N LEU A 118 -10.07 15.29 5.23
CA LEU A 118 -9.91 13.94 5.75
C LEU A 118 -10.09 13.92 7.27
N THR A 119 -10.87 12.97 7.75
CA THR A 119 -10.95 12.68 9.20
C THR A 119 -9.61 12.16 9.73
N GLU A 120 -9.40 12.23 11.03
CA GLU A 120 -8.17 11.72 11.65
C GLU A 120 -7.95 10.21 11.39
N ALA A 121 -9.04 9.42 11.37
CA ALA A 121 -8.96 8.00 11.01
C ALA A 121 -8.56 7.80 9.54
N GLU A 122 -9.02 8.66 8.63
CA GLU A 122 -8.65 8.62 7.21
C GLU A 122 -7.20 9.05 6.99
N LYS A 123 -6.74 10.08 7.69
CA LYS A 123 -5.31 10.47 7.68
C LYS A 123 -4.44 9.33 8.18
N LYS A 124 -4.83 8.67 9.29
CA LYS A 124 -4.09 7.54 9.88
C LYS A 124 -3.97 6.34 8.91
N ARG A 125 -5.01 6.04 8.11
CA ARG A 125 -4.94 4.97 7.10
C ARG A 125 -4.30 5.40 5.77
N ASN A 126 -3.91 6.67 5.63
CA ASN A 126 -3.30 7.23 4.42
C ASN A 126 -1.79 7.48 4.58
N ILE A 127 -1.17 6.96 5.63
CA ILE A 127 0.28 7.02 5.85
C ILE A 127 0.88 5.62 5.71
N ARG A 128 2.17 5.56 5.39
CA ARG A 128 2.95 4.33 5.46
C ARG A 128 3.16 3.98 6.94
N GLY A 129 2.80 2.77 7.32
CA GLY A 129 3.07 2.24 8.66
C GLY A 129 4.36 1.42 8.72
N ASP A 130 4.69 0.99 9.93
CA ASP A 130 5.87 0.15 10.20
C ASP A 130 5.51 -1.33 10.23
N ASP A 131 6.51 -2.16 9.92
CA ASP A 131 6.44 -3.60 10.15
C ASP A 131 6.42 -3.88 11.67
N ARG A 132 5.76 -4.98 12.08
CA ARG A 132 5.62 -5.35 13.49
C ARG A 132 6.33 -6.68 13.76
N LEU A 133 7.17 -6.69 14.80
CA LEU A 133 7.82 -7.89 15.32
C LEU A 133 7.16 -8.27 16.65
N TYR A 134 6.78 -9.55 16.78
CA TYR A 134 6.22 -10.10 18.02
C TYR A 134 7.10 -11.25 18.51
N VAL A 135 7.53 -11.21 19.76
CA VAL A 135 8.46 -12.15 20.38
C VAL A 135 7.84 -12.72 21.65
N GLY A 136 7.59 -14.03 21.62
CA GLY A 136 7.07 -14.79 22.77
C GLY A 136 8.18 -15.25 23.72
N PRO A 137 7.82 -15.71 24.94
CA PRO A 137 8.77 -16.00 26.01
C PRO A 137 9.71 -17.18 25.74
N GLY A 138 9.37 -18.04 24.79
CA GLY A 138 10.24 -19.15 24.36
C GLY A 138 11.32 -18.77 23.34
N ASN A 139 11.31 -17.55 22.81
CA ASN A 139 12.27 -17.09 21.82
C ASN A 139 13.54 -16.52 22.50
N SER A 140 14.72 -16.75 21.89
CA SER A 140 16.01 -16.33 22.43
C SER A 140 16.14 -14.81 22.59
N GLY A 141 15.42 -14.03 21.77
CA GLY A 141 15.39 -12.57 21.82
C GLY A 141 14.39 -11.96 22.80
N TYR A 142 13.56 -12.76 23.49
CA TYR A 142 12.50 -12.25 24.36
C TYR A 142 13.01 -11.27 25.43
N ASN A 143 14.04 -11.67 26.16
CA ASN A 143 14.60 -10.84 27.24
C ASN A 143 15.22 -9.55 26.72
N PHE A 144 15.78 -9.58 25.51
CA PHE A 144 16.34 -8.39 24.86
C PHE A 144 15.24 -7.38 24.53
N ILE A 145 14.20 -7.82 23.78
CA ILE A 145 13.06 -6.95 23.44
C ILE A 145 12.38 -6.41 24.68
N LYS A 146 12.10 -7.27 25.67
CA LYS A 146 11.52 -6.88 26.95
C LYS A 146 12.35 -5.80 27.65
N ALA A 147 13.68 -5.93 27.64
CA ALA A 147 14.56 -4.94 28.26
C ALA A 147 14.47 -3.56 27.60
N LEU A 148 14.24 -3.48 26.27
CA LEU A 148 14.05 -2.19 25.58
C LEU A 148 12.84 -1.43 26.14
N TYR A 149 11.71 -2.13 26.33
CA TYR A 149 10.51 -1.54 26.93
C TYR A 149 10.70 -1.21 28.43
N VAL A 150 11.31 -2.11 29.22
CA VAL A 150 11.52 -1.90 30.66
C VAL A 150 12.45 -0.71 30.93
N ASN A 151 13.50 -0.56 30.12
CA ASN A 151 14.47 0.53 30.24
C ASN A 151 13.96 1.84 29.61
N LYS A 152 12.77 1.85 29.01
CA LYS A 152 12.15 3.01 28.36
C LYS A 152 13.11 3.67 27.36
N ILE A 153 13.67 2.86 26.47
CA ILE A 153 14.38 3.39 25.31
C ILE A 153 13.44 4.33 24.55
N ASP A 154 14.00 5.39 23.97
CA ASP A 154 13.22 6.36 23.21
C ASP A 154 12.52 5.68 22.02
N PHE A 155 11.26 6.07 21.77
CA PHE A 155 10.43 5.52 20.69
C PHE A 155 10.94 5.92 19.31
N GLU A 156 11.80 6.93 19.21
CA GLU A 156 12.41 7.39 17.97
C GLU A 156 13.80 6.79 17.73
N VAL A 157 14.32 5.95 18.64
CA VAL A 157 15.67 5.39 18.56
C VAL A 157 15.65 3.94 18.07
N GLU A 158 16.11 3.74 16.83
CA GLU A 158 16.31 2.40 16.27
C GLU A 158 17.41 1.65 17.02
N THR A 159 17.11 0.41 17.40
CA THR A 159 18.05 -0.50 18.06
C THR A 159 18.32 -1.71 17.17
N GLU A 160 19.60 -2.02 16.93
CA GLU A 160 19.99 -3.21 16.18
C GLU A 160 19.56 -4.49 16.90
N ILE A 161 19.09 -5.47 16.12
CA ILE A 161 18.66 -6.76 16.62
C ILE A 161 19.26 -7.91 15.82
N SER A 162 19.59 -9.00 16.53
CA SER A 162 20.01 -10.26 15.93
C SER A 162 19.46 -11.43 16.74
N ILE A 163 18.48 -12.16 16.20
CA ILE A 163 17.80 -13.29 16.86
C ILE A 163 17.80 -14.48 15.90
N ASP A 164 18.41 -15.60 16.28
CA ASP A 164 18.31 -16.88 15.55
C ASP A 164 18.56 -16.77 14.02
N GLY A 165 19.43 -15.84 13.60
CA GLY A 165 19.74 -15.57 12.18
C GLY A 165 18.95 -14.43 11.53
N MET A 166 17.84 -13.98 12.14
CA MET A 166 17.17 -12.73 11.79
C MET A 166 18.04 -11.54 12.20
N ARG A 167 18.15 -10.52 11.35
CA ARG A 167 18.86 -9.27 11.64
C ARG A 167 18.07 -8.08 11.12
N GLY A 168 18.23 -6.93 11.77
CA GLY A 168 17.62 -5.67 11.38
C GLY A 168 17.72 -4.64 12.48
N THR A 169 16.82 -3.67 12.45
CA THR A 169 16.59 -2.70 13.52
C THR A 169 15.16 -2.79 14.03
N VAL A 170 14.94 -2.40 15.28
CA VAL A 170 13.61 -2.31 15.91
C VAL A 170 13.42 -0.98 16.61
N LEU A 171 12.17 -0.50 16.63
CA LEU A 171 11.69 0.65 17.40
C LEU A 171 10.65 0.17 18.41
N LEU A 172 10.46 0.92 19.49
CA LEU A 172 9.35 0.63 20.39
C LEU A 172 8.03 0.99 19.72
N ALA A 173 7.09 0.04 19.70
CA ALA A 173 5.71 0.30 19.29
C ALA A 173 4.95 1.06 20.39
N ASP A 174 4.35 2.20 20.04
CA ASP A 174 3.52 3.06 20.91
C ASP A 174 2.27 2.35 21.43
N ASP A 175 1.73 1.42 20.64
CA ASP A 175 0.56 0.61 20.92
C ASP A 175 0.89 -0.77 21.54
N CYS A 176 2.13 -0.98 22.00
CA CYS A 176 2.54 -2.22 22.66
C CYS A 176 1.75 -2.45 23.97
N VAL A 177 1.04 -3.58 24.05
CA VAL A 177 0.36 -4.02 25.27
C VAL A 177 1.34 -4.79 26.14
N GLY A 178 1.86 -4.16 27.19
CA GLY A 178 2.93 -4.73 28.03
C GLY A 178 2.60 -6.06 28.73
N GLU A 179 3.65 -6.69 29.29
CA GLU A 179 3.53 -7.96 30.00
C GLU A 179 2.54 -7.88 31.17
N GLY A 180 1.68 -8.90 31.30
CA GLY A 180 0.64 -8.99 32.31
C GLY A 180 -0.63 -8.19 31.99
N ALA A 181 -0.60 -7.28 31.02
CA ALA A 181 -1.78 -6.53 30.61
C ALA A 181 -2.77 -7.39 29.81
N THR A 182 -3.97 -6.84 29.57
CA THR A 182 -5.01 -7.48 28.77
C THR A 182 -5.10 -6.79 27.42
N LEU A 183 -4.89 -7.54 26.34
CA LEU A 183 -5.17 -7.09 24.99
C LEU A 183 -6.66 -7.31 24.69
N PRO A 184 -7.45 -6.25 24.49
CA PRO A 184 -8.85 -6.39 24.10
C PRO A 184 -8.94 -7.03 22.71
N SER A 185 -9.90 -7.94 22.54
CA SER A 185 -10.13 -8.52 21.23
C SER A 185 -10.86 -7.52 20.33
N PRO A 186 -10.39 -7.31 19.08
CA PRO A 186 -11.12 -6.51 18.10
C PRO A 186 -12.39 -7.22 17.60
N ILE A 187 -12.57 -8.50 17.92
CA ILE A 187 -13.75 -9.31 17.64
C ILE A 187 -14.39 -9.72 18.98
N ASN A 188 -15.70 -9.55 19.14
CA ASN A 188 -16.38 -9.78 20.42
C ASN A 188 -16.07 -11.17 21.02
N GLY A 189 -15.67 -11.20 22.29
CA GLY A 189 -15.74 -12.41 23.13
C GLY A 189 -14.44 -13.14 23.46
N ALA A 190 -13.25 -12.66 23.07
CA ALA A 190 -11.99 -13.40 23.31
C ALA A 190 -10.77 -12.52 23.65
N PRO A 191 -10.76 -11.77 24.78
CA PRO A 191 -9.60 -10.96 25.15
C PRO A 191 -8.39 -11.85 25.51
N VAL A 192 -7.19 -11.42 25.14
CA VAL A 192 -5.95 -12.08 25.59
C VAL A 192 -5.57 -11.46 26.93
N ARG A 193 -5.75 -12.23 27.99
CA ARG A 193 -5.38 -11.83 29.36
C ARG A 193 -3.95 -12.26 29.66
N TYR A 194 -3.27 -11.47 30.50
CA TYR A 194 -1.90 -11.74 30.93
C TYR A 194 -0.94 -11.90 29.74
N ASN A 195 -0.92 -10.89 28.87
CA ASN A 195 -0.03 -10.90 27.71
C ASN A 195 1.43 -11.17 28.13
N LYS A 196 2.13 -12.00 27.37
CA LYS A 196 3.56 -12.32 27.56
C LYS A 196 4.35 -12.22 26.26
N VAL A 197 3.78 -11.56 25.26
CA VAL A 197 4.42 -11.32 23.96
C VAL A 197 4.72 -9.83 23.90
N TYR A 198 5.93 -9.49 23.53
CA TYR A 198 6.29 -8.13 23.16
C TYR A 198 6.27 -8.00 21.65
#